data_AF-T1HL12-F1
#
_entry.id   AF-T1HL12-F1
#
_cell.length_a   1.000
_cell.length_b   1.000
_cell.length_c   1.000
_cell.angle_alpha   90.00
_cell.angle_beta   90.00
_cell.angle_gamma   90.00
#
_symmetry.space_group_name_H-M   'P 1'
#
loop_
_entity.id
_entity.type
_entity.pdbx_description
1 polymer ?
#
loop_
_entity_poly.entity_id
_entity_poly.type
_entity_poly.pdbx_seq_one_letter_code
_entity_poly.pdbx_strand_id
1 'polypeptide(L)'
;VLLGNVNHIKKGFEYDPLKSWLNEGLLISSGEKWRQRRKLLTPAFHFRILEDNLQSLNKHARYLLRNIMNQNSKPFAADQLVTLCTLDIICETAMGISLNSQDNQALDYVDAVR
;
A
#
# COMPACT_ATOMS: atom_id res chain seq x y z
N VAL A 1 28.21 -10.18 -4.17
CA VAL A 1 26.81 -10.06 -3.71
C VAL A 1 26.24 -8.73 -4.20
N LEU A 2 25.48 -8.73 -5.30
CA LEU A 2 24.94 -7.50 -5.90
C LEU A 2 23.59 -7.08 -5.30
N LEU A 3 22.74 -8.05 -4.95
CA LEU A 3 21.36 -7.82 -4.51
C LEU A 3 21.22 -7.07 -3.16
N GLY A 4 22.24 -7.10 -2.30
CA GLY A 4 22.26 -6.39 -1.02
C GLY A 4 23.06 -5.09 -1.04
N ASN A 5 23.57 -4.66 -2.19
CA ASN A 5 24.47 -3.52 -2.28
C ASN A 5 23.69 -2.21 -2.41
N VAL A 6 23.75 -1.36 -1.38
CA VAL A 6 23.10 -0.04 -1.34
C VAL A 6 23.66 0.97 -2.35
N ASN A 7 24.82 0.69 -2.96
CA ASN A 7 25.44 1.54 -3.96
C ASN A 7 24.98 1.22 -5.40
N HIS A 8 24.46 0.01 -5.65
CA HIS A 8 24.01 -0.43 -6.98
C HIS A 8 22.50 -0.67 -7.02
N ILE A 9 21.73 0.39 -6.77
CA ILE A 9 20.27 0.34 -6.63
C ILE A 9 19.51 0.97 -7.82
N LYS A 10 20.21 1.30 -8.91
CA LYS A 10 19.59 1.87 -10.11
C LYS A 10 18.58 0.87 -10.68
N LYS A 11 17.33 1.31 -10.80
CA LYS A 11 16.24 0.48 -11.35
C LYS A 11 16.40 0.28 -12.86
N GLY A 12 15.99 -0.89 -13.34
CA GLY A 12 15.96 -1.21 -14.77
C GLY A 12 14.87 -0.44 -15.52
N PHE A 13 14.87 -0.57 -16.85
CA PHE A 13 13.90 0.10 -17.74
C PHE A 13 12.45 -0.27 -17.44
N GLU A 14 12.19 -1.42 -16.81
CA GLU A 14 10.85 -1.83 -16.39
C GLU A 14 10.16 -0.85 -15.43
N TYR A 15 10.93 0.01 -14.76
CA TYR A 15 10.40 1.04 -13.86
C TYR A 15 10.11 2.38 -14.57
N ASP A 16 10.39 2.50 -15.88
CA ASP A 16 10.17 3.74 -16.63
C ASP A 16 8.71 4.18 -16.68
N PRO A 17 7.70 3.29 -16.85
CA PRO A 17 6.29 3.69 -16.77
C PRO A 17 5.91 4.28 -15.40
N LEU A 18 6.56 3.85 -14.32
CA LEU A 18 6.31 4.37 -12.97
C LEU A 18 6.93 5.75 -12.75
N LYS A 19 7.82 6.23 -13.62
CA LYS A 19 8.43 7.56 -13.49
C LYS A 19 7.42 8.68 -13.74
N SER A 20 6.45 8.51 -14.64
CA SER A 20 5.42 9.54 -14.85
C SER A 20 4.50 9.68 -13.64
N TRP A 21 4.25 8.58 -12.93
CA TRP A 21 3.35 8.55 -11.77
C TRP A 21 4.07 8.89 -10.46
N LEU A 22 5.17 8.21 -10.15
CA LEU A 22 5.89 8.32 -8.87
C LEU A 22 7.09 9.27 -8.93
N ASN A 23 7.42 9.77 -10.13
CA ASN A 23 8.59 10.61 -10.38
C ASN A 23 9.86 9.98 -9.77
N GLU A 24 10.76 10.80 -9.22
CA GLU A 24 11.92 10.32 -8.48
C GLU A 24 11.55 9.93 -7.03
N GLY A 25 10.43 9.25 -6.80
CA GLY A 25 9.96 8.71 -5.51
C GLY A 25 10.89 7.66 -4.90
N LEU A 26 10.62 7.17 -3.68
CA LEU A 26 11.51 6.22 -2.99
C LEU A 26 11.78 4.95 -3.83
N LEU A 27 10.77 4.44 -4.55
CA LEU A 27 10.89 3.25 -5.38
C LEU A 27 11.85 3.44 -6.58
N ILE A 28 11.87 4.65 -7.15
CA ILE A 28 12.54 4.97 -8.41
C ILE A 28 13.91 5.63 -8.19
N SER A 29 14.01 6.46 -7.16
CA SER A 29 15.23 7.20 -6.83
C SER A 29 16.42 6.28 -6.58
N SER A 30 17.63 6.78 -6.82
CA SER A 30 18.88 6.07 -6.55
C SER A 30 19.92 6.99 -5.89
N GLY A 31 21.05 6.43 -5.48
CA GLY A 31 22.14 7.17 -4.86
C GLY A 31 21.74 7.89 -3.56
N GLU A 32 22.27 9.09 -3.36
CA GLU A 32 22.07 9.85 -2.12
C GLU A 32 20.60 10.24 -1.89
N LYS A 33 19.85 10.55 -2.96
CA LYS A 33 18.42 10.88 -2.87
C LYS A 33 17.59 9.73 -2.29
N TRP A 34 17.86 8.51 -2.75
CA TRP A 34 17.23 7.31 -2.18
C TRP A 34 17.64 7.13 -0.71
N ARG A 35 18.93 7.28 -0.41
CA ARG A 35 19.47 7.08 0.94
C ARG A 35 18.84 8.00 1.96
N GLN A 36 18.73 9.29 1.64
CA GLN A 36 18.10 10.29 2.51
C GLN A 36 16.64 9.97 2.78
N ARG A 37 15.87 9.64 1.74
CA ARG A 37 14.44 9.31 1.88
C ARG A 37 14.20 8.00 2.61
N ARG A 38 15.02 6.98 2.35
CA ARG A 38 14.96 5.70 3.07
C ARG A 38 15.24 5.92 4.55
N LYS A 39 16.28 6.68 4.89
CA LYS A 39 16.62 7.03 6.28
C LYS A 39 15.46 7.76 6.98
N LEU A 40 14.77 8.66 6.28
CA LEU A 40 13.62 9.38 6.80
C LEU A 40 12.40 8.47 7.05
N LEU A 41 12.11 7.54 6.14
CA LEU A 41 10.89 6.73 6.18
C LEU A 41 11.01 5.44 6.99
N THR A 42 12.20 4.83 7.09
CA THR A 42 12.39 3.56 7.81
C THR A 42 11.88 3.57 9.27
N PRO A 43 12.01 4.65 10.05
CA PRO A 43 11.46 4.70 11.41
C PRO A 43 9.94 4.49 11.48
N ALA A 44 9.19 4.91 10.46
CA ALA A 44 7.73 4.76 10.40
C ALA A 44 7.27 3.29 10.25
N PHE A 45 8.18 2.38 9.92
CA PHE A 45 7.92 0.95 9.79
C PHE A 45 8.62 0.13 10.87
N HIS A 46 9.00 0.77 11.98
CA HIS A 46 9.55 0.07 13.14
C HIS A 46 8.48 -0.80 13.81
N PHE A 47 8.86 -1.97 14.36
CA PHE A 47 7.92 -2.98 14.88
C PHE A 47 6.86 -2.43 15.83
N ARG A 48 7.23 -1.51 16.73
CA ARG A 48 6.28 -0.85 17.64
C ARG A 48 5.15 -0.12 16.91
N ILE A 49 5.46 0.57 15.81
CA ILE A 49 4.43 1.26 14.99
C ILE A 49 3.58 0.23 14.24
N LEU A 50 4.19 -0.88 13.81
CA LEU A 50 3.44 -1.99 13.18
C LEU A 50 2.47 -2.65 14.17
N GLU A 51 2.86 -2.78 15.44
CA GLU A 51 1.98 -3.25 16.52
C GLU A 51 0.79 -2.30 16.72
N ASP A 52 1.04 -0.98 16.75
CA ASP A 52 -0.03 0.03 16.82
C ASP A 52 -1.00 -0.09 15.61
N ASN A 53 -0.48 -0.42 14.43
CA ASN A 53 -1.27 -0.62 13.22
C ASN A 53 -2.13 -1.90 13.23
N LEU A 54 -1.85 -2.88 14.11
CA LEU A 54 -2.64 -4.11 14.21
C LEU A 54 -4.12 -3.84 14.53
N GLN A 55 -4.40 -2.76 15.26
CA GLN A 55 -5.78 -2.37 15.56
C GLN A 55 -6.55 -2.01 14.28
N SER A 56 -5.94 -1.21 13.40
CA SER A 56 -6.51 -0.82 12.10
C SER A 56 -6.63 -2.02 11.15
N LEU A 57 -5.57 -2.85 11.06
CA LEU A 57 -5.57 -4.09 10.29
C LEU A 57 -6.74 -5.00 10.68
N ASN A 58 -6.91 -5.26 11.97
CA ASN A 58 -7.98 -6.13 12.48
C ASN A 58 -9.36 -5.52 12.28
N LYS A 59 -9.51 -4.20 12.38
CA LYS A 59 -10.76 -3.48 12.10
C LYS A 59 -11.19 -3.73 10.65
N HIS A 60 -10.30 -3.48 9.68
CA HIS A 60 -10.60 -3.65 8.26
C HIS A 60 -10.74 -5.13 7.86
N ALA A 61 -9.96 -6.04 8.44
CA ALA A 61 -10.11 -7.48 8.21
C ALA A 61 -11.49 -8.00 8.68
N ARG A 62 -12.00 -7.54 9.82
CA ARG A 62 -13.36 -7.86 10.26
C ARG A 62 -14.42 -7.30 9.33
N TYR A 63 -14.19 -6.13 8.75
CA TYR A 63 -15.09 -5.53 7.76
C TYR A 63 -15.14 -6.36 6.47
N LEU A 64 -13.97 -6.74 5.96
CA LEU A 64 -13.84 -7.64 4.82
C LEU A 64 -14.61 -8.95 5.03
N LEU A 65 -14.46 -9.57 6.20
CA LEU A 65 -15.18 -10.80 6.53
C LEU A 65 -16.71 -10.61 6.51
N ARG A 66 -17.22 -9.47 7.01
CA ARG A 66 -18.65 -9.15 6.93
C ARG A 66 -19.10 -9.03 5.47
N ASN A 67 -18.33 -8.35 4.64
CA ASN A 67 -18.64 -8.19 3.21
C ASN A 67 -18.64 -9.53 2.47
N ILE A 68 -17.75 -10.46 2.83
CA ILE A 68 -17.72 -11.83 2.30
C ILE A 68 -18.95 -12.62 2.78
N MET A 69 -19.28 -12.57 4.08
CA MET A 69 -20.45 -13.27 4.63
C MET A 69 -21.76 -12.78 3.99
N ASN A 70 -21.86 -11.49 3.68
CA ASN A 70 -23.02 -10.89 3.01
C ASN A 70 -23.21 -11.39 1.55
N GLN A 71 -22.23 -12.05 0.95
CA GLN A 71 -22.38 -12.62 -0.40
C GLN A 71 -23.34 -13.83 -0.44
N ASN A 72 -23.74 -14.40 0.72
CA ASN A 72 -24.70 -15.50 0.81
C ASN A 72 -24.39 -16.68 -0.14
N SER A 73 -23.13 -17.14 -0.12
CA SER A 73 -22.62 -18.23 -0.96
C SER A 73 -22.68 -17.99 -2.48
N LYS A 74 -22.86 -16.75 -2.92
CA LYS A 74 -22.74 -16.37 -4.33
C LYS A 74 -21.26 -16.26 -4.72
N PRO A 75 -20.90 -16.56 -5.98
CA PRO A 75 -19.58 -16.24 -6.50
C PRO A 75 -19.28 -14.74 -6.35
N PHE A 76 -18.08 -14.41 -5.90
CA PHE A 76 -17.61 -13.04 -5.74
C PHE A 76 -16.15 -12.91 -6.18
N ALA A 77 -15.74 -11.70 -6.54
CA ALA A 77 -14.37 -11.36 -6.90
C ALA A 77 -13.54 -11.10 -5.62
N ALA A 78 -12.77 -12.09 -5.18
CA ALA A 78 -11.98 -12.00 -3.95
C ALA A 78 -10.86 -10.94 -4.06
N ASP A 79 -10.25 -10.82 -5.23
CA ASP A 79 -9.24 -9.81 -5.56
C ASP A 79 -9.77 -8.38 -5.36
N GLN A 80 -11.00 -8.11 -5.79
CA GLN A 80 -11.62 -6.80 -5.61
C GLN A 80 -11.82 -6.48 -4.12
N LEU A 81 -12.40 -7.40 -3.34
CA LEU A 81 -12.64 -7.17 -1.91
C LEU A 81 -11.34 -7.00 -1.13
N VAL A 82 -10.32 -7.80 -1.43
CA VAL A 82 -9.00 -7.69 -0.81
C VAL A 82 -8.33 -6.37 -1.19
N THR A 83 -8.44 -5.92 -2.45
CA THR A 83 -7.87 -4.63 -2.91
C THR A 83 -8.48 -3.44 -2.17
N LEU A 84 -9.79 -3.44 -1.96
CA LEU A 84 -10.46 -2.38 -1.18
C LEU A 84 -10.03 -2.42 0.30
N CYS A 85 -9.95 -3.62 0.88
CA CYS A 85 -9.49 -3.77 2.26
C CYS A 85 -8.04 -3.29 2.46
N THR A 86 -7.12 -3.65 1.55
CA THR A 86 -5.72 -3.22 1.63
C THR A 86 -5.57 -1.71 1.41
N LEU A 87 -6.40 -1.12 0.56
CA LEU A 87 -6.45 0.33 0.35
C LEU A 87 -6.89 1.06 1.64
N ASP A 88 -7.95 0.61 2.29
CA ASP A 88 -8.39 1.20 3.56
C ASP A 88 -7.33 1.08 4.66
N ILE A 89 -6.64 -0.06 4.72
CA ILE A 89 -5.55 -0.29 5.67
C ILE A 89 -4.41 0.70 5.44
N ILE A 90 -3.92 0.85 4.20
CA ILE A 90 -2.78 1.74 3.94
C ILE A 90 -3.16 3.21 4.13
N CYS A 91 -4.39 3.60 3.79
CA CYS A 91 -4.90 4.94 4.03
C CYS A 91 -4.99 5.26 5.53
N GLU A 92 -5.52 4.34 6.33
CA GLU A 92 -5.65 4.57 7.77
C GLU A 92 -4.29 4.51 8.48
N THR A 93 -3.42 3.56 8.13
CA THR A 93 -2.14 3.36 8.82
C THR A 93 -1.04 4.32 8.39
N ALA A 94 -0.92 4.63 7.09
CA ALA A 94 0.15 5.50 6.58
C ALA A 94 -0.26 6.97 6.45
N MET A 95 -1.55 7.24 6.19
CA MET A 95 -2.05 8.60 5.96
C MET A 95 -2.95 9.13 7.08
N GLY A 96 -3.41 8.26 8.01
CA GLY A 96 -4.31 8.66 9.09
C GLY A 96 -5.74 8.99 8.61
N ILE A 97 -6.12 8.52 7.42
CA ILE A 97 -7.40 8.86 6.78
C ILE A 97 -8.23 7.59 6.61
N SER A 98 -9.50 7.64 7.01
CA SER A 98 -10.47 6.57 6.72
C SER A 98 -11.14 6.84 5.38
N LEU A 99 -10.79 6.01 4.38
CA LEU A 99 -11.30 6.12 3.02
C LEU A 99 -12.63 5.38 2.81
N ASN A 100 -12.91 4.35 3.64
CA ASN A 100 -14.11 3.49 3.58
C ASN A 100 -14.38 2.95 2.17
N SER A 101 -13.31 2.59 1.45
CA SER A 101 -13.35 2.09 0.08
C SER A 101 -14.09 0.76 -0.03
N GLN A 102 -14.12 -0.05 1.03
CA GLN A 102 -14.95 -1.25 1.11
C GLN A 102 -16.47 -0.98 1.01
N ASP A 103 -16.91 0.26 1.21
CA ASP A 103 -18.31 0.73 1.03
C ASP A 103 -18.54 1.44 -0.31
N ASN A 104 -17.64 1.25 -1.28
CA ASN A 104 -17.66 1.93 -2.58
C ASN A 104 -17.52 3.47 -2.52
N GLN A 105 -17.01 4.03 -1.42
CA GLN A 105 -16.83 5.49 -1.28
C GLN A 105 -15.59 6.04 -2.02
N ALA A 106 -14.73 5.16 -2.56
CA ALA A 106 -13.45 5.53 -3.15
C ALA A 106 -13.24 5.01 -4.57
N LEU A 107 -14.34 4.80 -5.30
CA LEU A 107 -14.33 4.27 -6.66
C LEU A 107 -13.43 5.11 -7.58
N ASP A 108 -13.48 6.45 -7.46
CA ASP A 108 -12.70 7.36 -8.30
C ASP A 108 -11.19 7.06 -8.28
N TYR A 109 -10.63 6.75 -7.10
CA TYR A 109 -9.22 6.40 -6.99
C TYR A 109 -8.93 5.01 -7.55
N VAL A 110 -9.79 4.04 -7.25
CA VAL A 110 -9.66 2.66 -7.73
C VAL A 110 -9.72 2.61 -9.26
N ASP A 111 -10.63 3.38 -9.86
CA ASP A 111 -10.83 3.45 -11.30
C ASP A 111 -9.71 4.23 -12.01
N ALA A 112 -9.11 5.24 -11.37
CA ALA A 112 -7.99 5.99 -11.93
C ALA A 112 -6.66 5.20 -11.94
N VAL A 113 -6.53 4.21 -11.05
CA VAL A 113 -5.31 3.38 -10.92
C VAL A 113 -5.41 2.07 -11.72
N ARG A 114 -6.62 1.61 -12.04
CA ARG A 114 -6.89 0.42 -12.86
C ARG A 114 -6.56 0.68 -14.34
#